data_AF-A0A2N1DC21-F1
#
_entry.id   AF-A0A2N1DC21-F1
#
_cell.length_a   1.000
_cell.length_b   1.000
_cell.length_c   1.000
_cell.angle_alpha   90.00
_cell.angle_beta   90.00
_cell.angle_gamma   90.00
#
_symmetry.space_group_name_H-M   'P 1'
#
loop_
_entity.id
_entity.type
_entity.pdbx_description
1 polymer ?
#
loop_
_entity_poly.entity_id
_entity_poly.type
_entity_poly.pdbx_seq_one_letter_code
_entity_poly.pdbx_strand_id
1 'polypeptide(L)'
;MALGKPANHISSTDTCDDCHVTNSWDQVNFDHSGVTGNCSSCHNGSDATGKNATHISTNNICEDCHLTTAWVPVARVDHASVNGTCNSCHNNTVALGKPANHISSTDTCDDCHVTTRWDDVRFDHTGVTGSCSSCHNGSTATGKHSTHVQTVAECDECHTNVAWVPANFNHDAVIGSCSSCHDGSQATGKPSNHFITTEQCDTCHNNNNWSNIDFIHSSAIYPGDHRSNVSCNDCHTNNNQVLSWPNSAYKPDCAGCHANDYESDEHTKIDSPRVRYTVSELRDCSGACHVYTDSSLSTILKRRNSEHRTTDGDFD
;
A
#
# COMPACT_ATOMS: atom_id res chain seq x y z
N MET A 1 21.16 39.01 -82.41
CA MET A 1 19.81 38.78 -81.85
C MET A 1 19.99 38.32 -80.42
N ALA A 2 19.37 39.00 -79.45
CA ALA A 2 19.34 38.52 -78.07
C ALA A 2 18.33 37.36 -78.01
N LEU A 3 18.74 36.22 -77.45
CA LEU A 3 17.86 35.08 -77.21
C LEU A 3 16.99 35.41 -76.00
N GLY A 4 15.67 35.21 -76.12
CA GLY A 4 14.74 35.33 -75.00
C GLY A 4 14.73 34.08 -74.12
N LYS A 5 13.94 34.12 -73.05
CA LYS A 5 13.72 32.98 -72.15
C LYS A 5 13.13 31.78 -72.92
N PRO A 6 13.78 30.60 -72.93
CA PRO A 6 13.20 29.41 -73.53
C PRO A 6 11.96 28.92 -72.75
N ALA A 7 11.14 28.06 -73.36
CA ALA A 7 9.88 27.60 -72.77
C ALA A 7 10.04 26.84 -71.43
N ASN A 8 11.25 26.33 -71.14
CA ASN A 8 11.62 25.66 -69.90
C ASN A 8 12.39 26.55 -68.92
N HIS A 9 12.43 27.87 -69.15
CA HIS A 9 13.07 28.81 -68.26
C HIS A 9 12.21 29.03 -67.01
N ILE A 10 12.84 29.05 -65.83
CA ILE A 10 12.18 29.38 -64.56
C ILE A 10 11.48 30.74 -64.64
N SER A 11 10.31 30.88 -64.02
CA SER A 11 9.59 32.16 -64.00
C SER A 11 10.39 33.20 -63.22
N SER A 12 10.86 34.24 -63.90
CA SER A 12 11.71 35.30 -63.33
C SER A 12 11.35 36.66 -63.92
N THR A 13 11.81 37.73 -63.27
CA THR A 13 11.77 39.11 -63.82
C THR A 13 12.56 39.20 -65.12
N ASP A 14 12.35 40.26 -65.91
CA ASP A 14 13.09 40.49 -67.16
C ASP A 14 14.48 41.12 -66.94
N THR A 15 14.98 41.10 -65.71
CA THR A 15 16.34 41.53 -65.35
C THR A 15 17.26 40.32 -65.35
N CYS A 16 17.85 40.01 -66.50
CA CYS A 16 18.63 38.78 -66.68
C CYS A 16 19.86 38.68 -65.77
N ASP A 17 20.47 39.82 -65.43
CA ASP A 17 21.69 39.92 -64.63
C ASP A 17 21.46 39.57 -63.14
N ASP A 18 20.19 39.46 -62.71
CA ASP A 18 19.81 38.98 -61.38
C ASP A 18 20.07 37.47 -61.22
N CYS A 19 20.23 36.74 -62.33
CA CYS A 19 20.42 35.31 -62.34
C CYS A 19 21.63 34.87 -63.17
N HIS A 20 21.97 35.57 -64.26
CA HIS A 20 23.06 35.19 -65.16
C HIS A 20 24.28 36.10 -65.01
N VAL A 21 25.46 35.50 -65.08
CA VAL A 21 26.69 36.27 -65.19
C VAL A 21 26.83 36.76 -66.64
N THR A 22 26.84 38.08 -66.86
CA THR A 22 26.82 38.70 -68.19
C THR A 22 27.95 38.28 -69.13
N ASN A 23 29.09 37.83 -68.59
CA ASN A 23 30.25 37.34 -69.35
C ASN A 23 30.35 35.80 -69.41
N SER A 24 29.43 35.08 -68.77
CA SER A 24 29.36 33.62 -68.71
C SER A 24 27.90 33.21 -68.49
N TRP A 25 27.10 33.26 -69.55
CA TRP A 25 25.64 33.08 -69.48
C TRP A 25 25.19 31.70 -68.98
N ASP A 26 26.05 30.69 -69.09
CA ASP A 26 25.83 29.36 -68.52
C ASP A 26 26.03 29.32 -67.00
N GLN A 27 26.67 30.34 -66.43
CA GLN A 27 26.83 30.50 -64.99
C GLN A 27 25.64 31.27 -64.42
N VAL A 28 24.89 30.58 -63.57
CA VAL A 28 23.78 31.15 -62.81
C VAL A 28 24.25 31.51 -61.40
N ASN A 29 24.07 32.76 -60.99
CA ASN A 29 24.24 33.20 -59.60
C ASN A 29 22.87 33.63 -59.08
N PHE A 30 22.23 32.78 -58.29
CA PHE A 30 20.92 33.06 -57.72
C PHE A 30 21.04 33.49 -56.26
N ASP A 31 20.59 34.70 -55.95
CA ASP A 31 20.53 35.23 -54.59
C ASP A 31 19.09 35.13 -54.03
N HIS A 32 18.97 34.60 -52.83
CA HIS A 32 17.69 34.47 -52.14
C HIS A 32 17.21 35.79 -51.50
N SER A 33 18.05 36.84 -51.45
CA SER A 33 17.73 38.14 -50.83
C SER A 33 16.52 38.86 -51.45
N GLY A 34 16.19 38.55 -52.71
CA GLY A 34 15.06 39.11 -53.45
C GLY A 34 13.83 38.20 -53.57
N VAL A 35 13.82 37.03 -52.91
CA VAL A 35 12.71 36.08 -53.01
C VAL A 35 11.48 36.61 -52.29
N THR A 36 10.38 36.78 -53.02
CA THR A 36 9.08 37.25 -52.51
C THR A 36 7.97 36.20 -52.57
N GLY A 37 8.24 35.07 -53.25
CA GLY A 37 7.35 33.90 -53.29
C GLY A 37 7.72 32.84 -52.25
N ASN A 38 6.84 31.87 -52.04
CA ASN A 38 7.08 30.77 -51.10
C ASN A 38 8.17 29.83 -51.66
N CYS A 39 9.06 29.33 -50.81
CA CYS A 39 10.14 28.42 -51.24
C CYS A 39 9.64 27.23 -52.06
N SER A 40 8.47 26.67 -51.70
CA SER A 40 7.88 25.49 -52.33
C SER A 40 7.40 25.71 -53.76
N SER A 41 7.23 26.95 -54.23
CA SER A 41 6.87 27.20 -55.64
C SER A 41 8.03 26.87 -56.59
N CYS A 42 9.27 27.02 -56.12
CA CYS A 42 10.48 26.70 -56.89
C CYS A 42 11.11 25.37 -56.46
N HIS A 43 11.16 25.09 -55.15
CA HIS A 43 11.69 23.84 -54.58
C HIS A 43 10.66 22.70 -54.63
N ASN A 44 10.14 22.44 -55.82
CA ASN A 44 9.09 21.46 -56.09
C ASN A 44 9.62 20.11 -56.60
N GLY A 45 10.95 19.96 -56.74
CA GLY A 45 11.59 18.75 -57.27
C GLY A 45 11.70 18.69 -58.79
N SER A 46 11.10 19.64 -59.50
CA SER A 46 11.25 19.85 -60.95
C SER A 46 12.14 21.05 -61.25
N ASP A 47 11.77 22.24 -60.74
CA ASP A 47 12.45 23.50 -61.05
C ASP A 47 13.70 23.72 -60.18
N ALA A 48 13.64 23.26 -58.94
CA ALA A 48 14.75 23.18 -58.02
C ALA A 48 14.61 21.96 -57.10
N THR A 49 15.69 21.60 -56.42
CA THR A 49 15.72 20.48 -55.47
C THR A 49 14.63 20.65 -54.41
N GLY A 50 13.68 19.72 -54.39
CA GLY A 50 12.63 19.67 -53.38
C GLY A 50 13.01 18.83 -52.16
N LYS A 51 12.00 18.48 -51.35
CA LYS A 51 12.15 17.53 -50.24
C LYS A 51 12.56 16.16 -50.76
N ASN A 52 13.59 15.57 -50.16
CA ASN A 52 14.01 14.20 -50.49
C ASN A 52 13.18 13.16 -49.71
N ALA A 53 13.34 11.88 -50.06
CA ALA A 53 12.59 10.78 -49.45
C ALA A 53 12.86 10.58 -47.94
N THR A 54 13.97 11.10 -47.42
CA THR A 54 14.34 11.04 -46.00
C THR A 54 13.91 12.28 -45.22
N HIS A 55 13.28 13.25 -45.88
CA HIS A 55 12.76 14.44 -45.24
C HIS A 55 11.60 14.06 -44.32
N ILE A 56 11.56 14.64 -43.12
CA ILE A 56 10.45 14.46 -42.19
C ILE A 56 9.12 14.90 -42.83
N SER A 57 8.00 14.32 -42.41
CA SER A 57 6.70 14.68 -42.98
C SER A 57 6.29 16.10 -42.55
N THR A 58 6.16 17.02 -43.49
CA THR A 58 5.85 18.45 -43.23
C THR A 58 4.93 19.05 -44.29
N ASN A 59 4.29 20.17 -43.96
CA ASN A 59 3.63 21.03 -44.95
C ASN A 59 4.66 21.76 -45.85
N ASN A 60 4.21 22.56 -46.81
CA ASN A 60 5.08 23.22 -47.79
C ASN A 60 5.55 24.64 -47.41
N ILE A 61 5.59 24.95 -46.11
CA ILE A 61 6.13 26.22 -45.57
C ILE A 61 7.57 25.95 -45.12
N CYS A 62 8.51 25.98 -46.06
CA CYS A 62 9.94 25.71 -45.79
C CYS A 62 10.52 26.72 -44.79
N GLU A 63 9.98 27.93 -44.91
CA GLU A 63 9.84 29.03 -43.95
C GLU A 63 10.12 28.62 -42.53
N ASP A 64 9.28 27.73 -42.02
CA ASP A 64 9.11 27.38 -40.61
C ASP A 64 10.25 26.57 -40.02
N CYS A 65 11.14 26.07 -40.87
CA CYS A 65 12.29 25.25 -40.46
C CYS A 65 13.61 25.83 -40.97
N HIS A 66 13.67 26.20 -42.25
CA HIS A 66 14.89 26.58 -42.92
C HIS A 66 15.05 28.09 -43.01
N LEU A 67 16.30 28.56 -42.92
CA LEU A 67 16.67 29.93 -43.20
C LEU A 67 17.42 29.99 -44.53
N THR A 68 17.21 31.06 -45.30
CA THR A 68 17.90 31.27 -46.59
C THR A 68 19.41 31.39 -46.43
N THR A 69 19.89 31.81 -45.26
CA THR A 69 21.32 31.96 -44.94
C THR A 69 21.91 30.74 -44.23
N ALA A 70 21.07 29.84 -43.71
CA ALA A 70 21.48 28.66 -42.95
C ALA A 70 20.45 27.54 -43.16
N TRP A 71 20.54 26.89 -44.32
CA TRP A 71 19.58 25.85 -44.71
C TRP A 71 19.72 24.58 -43.86
N VAL A 72 20.96 24.20 -43.53
CA VAL A 72 21.31 23.07 -42.66
C VAL A 72 22.47 23.48 -41.74
N PRO A 73 22.46 23.13 -40.45
CA PRO A 73 21.39 22.40 -39.75
C PRO A 73 20.13 23.23 -39.55
N VAL A 74 18.98 22.55 -39.49
CA VAL A 74 17.69 23.18 -39.15
C VAL A 74 17.77 23.67 -37.72
N ALA A 75 17.61 24.98 -37.51
CA ALA A 75 17.75 25.61 -36.21
C ALA A 75 16.42 25.76 -35.45
N ARG A 76 15.28 25.60 -36.13
CA ARG A 76 13.95 25.69 -35.53
C ARG A 76 12.96 24.78 -36.24
N VAL A 77 11.89 24.41 -35.56
CA VAL A 77 10.76 23.68 -36.15
C VAL A 77 9.48 24.25 -35.56
N ASP A 78 8.55 24.67 -36.40
CA ASP A 78 7.17 24.93 -35.99
C ASP A 78 6.37 23.62 -35.99
N HIS A 79 5.79 23.26 -34.85
CA HIS A 79 5.00 22.04 -34.72
C HIS A 79 3.67 22.09 -35.51
N ALA A 80 3.19 23.28 -35.87
CA ALA A 80 2.04 23.42 -36.77
C ALA A 80 2.38 23.01 -38.22
N SER A 81 3.67 22.88 -38.54
CA SER A 81 4.15 22.60 -39.89
C SER A 81 4.70 21.19 -40.09
N VAL A 82 4.66 20.35 -39.04
CA VAL A 82 5.00 18.93 -39.10
C VAL A 82 3.75 18.06 -39.05
N ASN A 83 3.81 16.89 -39.67
CA ASN A 83 2.72 15.91 -39.69
C ASN A 83 3.17 14.61 -39.02
N GLY A 84 2.36 14.06 -38.12
CA GLY A 84 2.65 12.79 -37.44
C GLY A 84 2.23 12.82 -35.98
N THR A 85 2.50 11.73 -35.26
CA THR A 85 2.35 11.65 -33.80
C THR A 85 3.63 12.10 -33.12
N CYS A 86 3.54 12.54 -31.86
CA CYS A 86 4.71 12.96 -31.07
C CYS A 86 5.81 11.89 -31.07
N ASN A 87 5.45 10.62 -30.79
CA ASN A 87 6.40 9.50 -30.73
C ASN A 87 7.02 9.12 -32.09
N SER A 88 6.41 9.50 -33.21
CA SER A 88 6.98 9.23 -34.53
C SER A 88 8.23 10.07 -34.81
N CYS A 89 8.36 11.22 -34.14
CA CYS A 89 9.51 12.13 -34.24
C CYS A 89 10.37 12.12 -32.96
N HIS A 90 9.76 12.16 -31.77
CA HIS A 90 10.44 12.17 -30.48
C HIS A 90 10.81 10.74 -30.03
N ASN A 91 11.66 10.10 -30.82
CA ASN A 91 12.06 8.69 -30.71
C ASN A 91 13.57 8.49 -30.46
N ASN A 92 14.27 9.55 -30.03
CA ASN A 92 15.73 9.62 -29.86
C ASN A 92 16.56 9.43 -31.14
N THR A 93 15.91 9.32 -32.31
CA THR A 93 16.57 9.27 -33.62
C THR A 93 16.38 10.58 -34.37
N VAL A 94 15.14 11.07 -34.47
CA VAL A 94 14.82 12.34 -35.16
C VAL A 94 14.86 13.51 -34.17
N ALA A 95 14.20 13.37 -33.02
CA ALA A 95 14.22 14.31 -31.91
C ALA A 95 14.31 13.56 -30.57
N LEU A 96 14.74 14.26 -29.53
CA LEU A 96 14.81 13.71 -28.18
C LEU A 96 13.42 13.24 -27.72
N GLY A 97 13.34 12.01 -27.23
CA GLY A 97 12.12 11.43 -26.67
C GLY A 97 11.95 11.74 -25.18
N LYS A 98 11.12 10.92 -24.52
CA LYS A 98 10.96 10.95 -23.06
C LYS A 98 12.31 10.71 -22.37
N PRO A 99 12.75 11.58 -21.45
CA PRO A 99 13.98 11.35 -20.70
C PRO A 99 13.84 10.17 -19.74
N ALA A 100 14.96 9.61 -19.28
CA ALA A 100 14.97 8.43 -18.41
C ALA A 100 14.22 8.63 -17.06
N ASN A 101 14.11 9.88 -16.60
CA ASN A 101 13.38 10.26 -15.38
C ASN A 101 11.91 10.64 -15.65
N HIS A 102 11.40 10.45 -16.86
CA HIS A 102 10.00 10.69 -17.18
C HIS A 102 9.12 9.64 -16.49
N ILE A 103 7.91 10.04 -16.07
CA ILE A 103 6.93 9.11 -15.51
C ILE A 103 6.52 8.06 -16.55
N SER A 104 6.27 6.83 -16.10
CA SER A 104 5.77 5.77 -16.99
C SER A 104 4.39 6.18 -17.53
N SER A 105 4.27 6.29 -18.85
CA SER A 105 3.10 6.85 -19.53
C SER A 105 3.00 6.31 -20.96
N THR A 106 1.79 6.34 -21.52
CA THR A 106 1.54 6.03 -22.93
C THR A 106 2.22 7.06 -23.85
N ASP A 107 2.27 6.78 -25.15
CA ASP A 107 2.90 7.66 -26.14
C ASP A 107 1.98 8.75 -26.70
N THR A 108 0.81 8.94 -26.08
CA THR A 108 -0.12 10.04 -26.37
C THR A 108 0.28 11.25 -25.51
N CYS A 109 1.26 12.02 -25.98
CA CYS A 109 1.90 13.04 -25.13
C CYS A 109 0.94 14.17 -24.73
N ASP A 110 -0.06 14.48 -25.54
CA ASP A 110 -1.08 15.51 -25.31
C ASP A 110 -2.12 15.14 -24.24
N ASP A 111 -2.12 13.89 -23.77
CA ASP A 111 -2.83 13.49 -22.54
C ASP A 111 -2.24 14.21 -21.31
N CYS A 112 -0.95 14.56 -21.36
CA CYS A 112 -0.23 15.20 -20.26
C CYS A 112 0.24 16.62 -20.62
N HIS A 113 0.84 16.82 -21.79
CA HIS A 113 1.50 18.07 -22.15
C HIS A 113 0.58 19.01 -22.93
N VAL A 114 0.57 20.29 -22.54
CA VAL A 114 -0.08 21.32 -23.35
C VAL A 114 0.79 21.59 -24.59
N THR A 115 0.30 21.25 -25.77
CA THR A 115 1.08 21.30 -27.02
C THR A 115 1.59 22.70 -27.41
N THR A 116 0.96 23.76 -26.92
CA THR A 116 1.39 25.15 -27.14
C THR A 116 2.35 25.67 -26.05
N ARG A 117 2.44 24.97 -24.93
CA ARG A 117 3.24 25.32 -23.74
C ARG A 117 3.74 24.02 -23.11
N TRP A 118 4.72 23.39 -23.74
CA TRP A 118 5.09 22.00 -23.46
C TRP A 118 5.45 21.71 -21.99
N ASP A 119 6.03 22.70 -21.30
CA ASP A 119 6.37 22.59 -19.88
C ASP A 119 5.13 22.60 -18.95
N ASP A 120 3.97 23.04 -19.44
CA ASP A 120 2.71 22.95 -18.73
C ASP A 120 2.16 21.51 -18.86
N VAL A 121 2.06 20.82 -17.72
CA VAL A 121 1.51 19.47 -17.62
C VAL A 121 0.13 19.49 -16.96
N ARG A 122 -0.82 18.77 -17.54
CA ARG A 122 -2.13 18.44 -16.96
C ARG A 122 -2.17 16.95 -16.74
N PHE A 123 -2.25 16.50 -15.50
CA PHE A 123 -2.35 15.09 -15.20
C PHE A 123 -3.71 14.77 -14.61
N ASP A 124 -4.39 13.80 -15.23
CA ASP A 124 -5.58 13.16 -14.70
C ASP A 124 -5.22 11.71 -14.33
N HIS A 125 -5.83 11.19 -13.28
CA HIS A 125 -5.69 9.79 -12.89
C HIS A 125 -6.48 8.85 -13.83
N THR A 126 -7.30 9.39 -14.75
CA THR A 126 -7.97 8.59 -15.78
C THR A 126 -6.93 7.91 -16.67
N GLY A 127 -6.93 6.57 -16.70
CA GLY A 127 -6.02 5.80 -17.55
C GLY A 127 -4.66 5.47 -16.93
N VAL A 128 -4.44 5.78 -15.64
CA VAL A 128 -3.30 5.24 -14.89
C VAL A 128 -3.43 3.72 -14.80
N THR A 129 -2.43 2.99 -15.30
CA THR A 129 -2.38 1.52 -15.29
C THR A 129 -1.38 0.94 -14.28
N GLY A 130 -0.58 1.79 -13.63
CA GLY A 130 0.38 1.40 -12.61
C GLY A 130 -0.21 1.43 -11.19
N SER A 131 0.52 0.88 -10.21
CA SER A 131 0.12 0.98 -8.80
C SER A 131 0.31 2.41 -8.29
N CYS A 132 -0.52 2.82 -7.33
CA CYS A 132 -0.44 4.16 -6.73
C CYS A 132 0.96 4.41 -6.14
N SER A 133 1.50 3.42 -5.42
CA SER A 133 2.81 3.46 -4.77
C SER A 133 3.98 3.62 -5.76
N SER A 134 3.83 3.23 -7.03
CA SER A 134 4.89 3.38 -8.03
C SER A 134 5.24 4.85 -8.30
N CYS A 135 4.25 5.75 -8.18
CA CYS A 135 4.44 7.19 -8.30
C CYS A 135 4.40 7.91 -6.94
N HIS A 136 3.48 7.55 -6.04
CA HIS A 136 3.33 8.14 -4.71
C HIS A 136 4.31 7.53 -3.69
N ASN A 137 5.60 7.58 -4.04
CA ASN A 137 6.71 6.99 -3.29
C ASN A 137 7.47 8.02 -2.42
N GLY A 138 7.02 9.28 -2.39
CA GLY A 138 7.68 10.38 -1.66
C GLY A 138 8.83 11.05 -2.42
N SER A 139 9.20 10.54 -3.58
CA SER A 139 10.21 11.12 -4.49
C SER A 139 9.57 11.65 -5.77
N THR A 140 8.84 10.80 -6.50
CA THR A 140 8.16 11.17 -7.76
C THR A 140 6.91 12.00 -7.49
N ALA A 141 6.09 11.56 -6.55
CA ALA A 141 4.92 12.27 -6.04
C ALA A 141 4.80 12.10 -4.53
N THR A 142 3.94 12.90 -3.90
CA THR A 142 3.69 12.84 -2.46
C THR A 142 3.25 11.44 -2.05
N GLY A 143 4.02 10.78 -1.19
CA GLY A 143 3.65 9.48 -0.62
C GLY A 143 2.89 9.58 0.69
N LYS A 144 2.83 8.46 1.42
CA LYS A 144 2.28 8.40 2.79
C LYS A 144 3.07 9.34 3.71
N HIS A 145 2.37 10.22 4.43
CA HIS A 145 2.98 11.13 5.41
C HIS A 145 3.36 10.39 6.70
N SER A 146 4.19 11.00 7.55
CA SER A 146 4.73 10.37 8.77
C SER A 146 3.66 9.99 9.81
N THR A 147 2.48 10.62 9.75
CA THR A 147 1.32 10.33 10.62
C THR A 147 0.27 9.45 9.93
N HIS A 148 0.57 8.88 8.77
CA HIS A 148 -0.33 7.96 8.09
C HIS A 148 -0.43 6.66 8.89
N VAL A 149 -1.60 6.01 8.86
CA VAL A 149 -1.76 4.68 9.47
C VAL A 149 -0.79 3.69 8.84
N GLN A 150 -0.12 2.87 9.64
CA GLN A 150 0.86 1.93 9.11
C GLN A 150 0.15 0.84 8.29
N THR A 151 0.52 0.75 7.01
CA THR A 151 -0.09 -0.21 6.08
C THR A 151 0.84 -0.50 4.89
N VAL A 152 0.86 -1.77 4.48
CA VAL A 152 1.49 -2.23 3.24
C VAL A 152 0.53 -2.26 2.05
N ALA A 153 -0.76 -2.02 2.28
CA ALA A 153 -1.77 -1.94 1.23
C ALA A 153 -1.46 -0.82 0.24
N GLU A 154 -1.91 -1.02 -0.99
CA GLU A 154 -1.95 0.03 -1.99
C GLU A 154 -2.97 1.11 -1.61
N CYS A 155 -2.77 2.31 -2.16
CA CYS A 155 -3.58 3.47 -1.79
C CYS A 155 -5.06 3.27 -2.10
N ASP A 156 -5.39 2.53 -3.16
CA ASP A 156 -6.73 2.30 -3.68
C ASP A 156 -7.57 1.32 -2.85
N GLU A 157 -6.97 0.60 -1.90
CA GLU A 157 -7.74 -0.18 -0.90
C GLU A 157 -8.45 0.73 0.12
N CYS A 158 -7.88 1.90 0.39
CA CYS A 158 -8.39 2.85 1.39
C CYS A 158 -8.93 4.14 0.76
N HIS A 159 -8.29 4.64 -0.29
CA HIS A 159 -8.59 5.92 -0.92
C HIS A 159 -9.17 5.73 -2.31
N THR A 160 -10.03 6.65 -2.75
CA THR A 160 -10.46 6.68 -4.15
C THR A 160 -9.83 7.86 -4.88
N ASN A 161 -9.67 7.75 -6.20
CA ASN A 161 -9.18 8.85 -7.04
C ASN A 161 -10.20 9.98 -7.23
N VAL A 162 -11.46 9.78 -6.84
CA VAL A 162 -12.54 10.79 -6.91
C VAL A 162 -12.69 11.53 -5.57
N ALA A 163 -12.63 10.80 -4.46
CA ALA A 163 -12.72 11.32 -3.11
C ALA A 163 -11.64 10.65 -2.24
N TRP A 164 -10.53 11.37 -2.03
CA TRP A 164 -9.41 10.86 -1.24
C TRP A 164 -9.75 10.72 0.26
N VAL A 165 -10.63 11.58 0.76
CA VAL A 165 -11.09 11.57 2.16
C VAL A 165 -12.63 11.67 2.18
N PRO A 166 -13.33 10.91 3.05
CA PRO A 166 -12.80 9.94 4.02
C PRO A 166 -12.25 8.68 3.34
N ALA A 167 -11.28 8.04 3.98
CA ALA A 167 -10.79 6.74 3.56
C ALA A 167 -11.77 5.63 3.99
N ASN A 168 -11.88 4.60 3.17
CA ASN A 168 -12.40 3.31 3.61
C ASN A 168 -11.38 2.64 4.53
N PHE A 169 -11.82 2.08 5.65
CA PHE A 169 -10.92 1.51 6.64
C PHE A 169 -11.25 0.04 6.90
N ASN A 170 -10.24 -0.82 6.75
CA ASN A 170 -10.30 -2.24 7.08
C ASN A 170 -9.15 -2.58 8.03
N HIS A 171 -9.44 -3.20 9.18
CA HIS A 171 -8.42 -3.60 10.14
C HIS A 171 -7.42 -4.63 9.57
N ASP A 172 -7.83 -5.45 8.60
CA ASP A 172 -6.95 -6.43 7.95
C ASP A 172 -5.93 -5.77 7.01
N ALA A 173 -6.20 -4.54 6.57
CA ALA A 173 -5.33 -3.78 5.68
C ALA A 173 -4.28 -2.94 6.45
N VAL A 174 -4.29 -2.94 7.78
CA VAL A 174 -3.32 -2.17 8.60
C VAL A 174 -2.42 -3.09 9.39
N ILE A 175 -1.26 -2.55 9.80
CA ILE A 175 -0.28 -3.26 10.60
C ILE A 175 0.02 -2.49 11.89
N GLY A 176 0.43 -3.22 12.93
CA GLY A 176 0.70 -2.66 14.25
C GLY A 176 -0.08 -3.39 15.33
N SER A 177 0.19 -3.07 16.58
CA SER A 177 -0.59 -3.59 17.70
C SER A 177 -1.82 -2.72 17.95
N CYS A 178 -2.89 -3.29 18.48
CA CYS A 178 -4.12 -2.54 18.78
C CYS A 178 -3.81 -1.30 19.63
N SER A 179 -2.97 -1.44 20.65
CA SER A 179 -2.59 -0.35 21.57
C SER A 179 -1.76 0.75 20.93
N SER A 180 -1.11 0.49 19.78
CA SER A 180 -0.32 1.50 19.06
C SER A 180 -1.17 2.54 18.33
N CYS A 181 -2.44 2.22 18.07
CA CYS A 181 -3.41 3.12 17.46
C CYS A 181 -4.56 3.49 18.41
N HIS A 182 -5.07 2.51 19.17
CA HIS A 182 -6.12 2.71 20.18
C HIS A 182 -5.53 3.23 21.49
N ASP A 183 -4.84 4.35 21.42
CA ASP A 183 -4.17 5.05 22.52
C ASP A 183 -5.01 6.17 23.15
N GLY A 184 -6.21 6.44 22.59
CA GLY A 184 -7.09 7.52 22.99
C GLY A 184 -6.82 8.86 22.29
N SER A 185 -5.77 8.95 21.48
CA SER A 185 -5.43 10.10 20.64
C SER A 185 -5.70 9.82 19.16
N GLN A 186 -5.16 8.74 18.61
CA GLN A 186 -5.31 8.38 17.20
C GLN A 186 -6.63 7.63 16.95
N ALA A 187 -6.96 6.70 17.83
CA ALA A 187 -8.23 5.98 17.84
C ALA A 187 -8.73 5.81 19.27
N THR A 188 -9.99 5.42 19.41
CA THR A 188 -10.63 5.20 20.71
C THR A 188 -9.86 4.16 21.51
N GLY A 189 -9.30 4.56 22.64
CA GLY A 189 -8.59 3.66 23.55
C GLY A 189 -9.50 2.86 24.48
N LYS A 190 -8.89 2.17 25.44
CA LYS A 190 -9.61 1.42 26.49
C LYS A 190 -10.55 2.36 27.27
N PRO A 191 -11.85 2.04 27.43
CA PRO A 191 -12.76 2.85 28.22
C PRO A 191 -12.37 2.84 29.71
N SER A 192 -12.82 3.83 30.48
CA SER A 192 -12.44 3.99 31.89
C SER A 192 -12.86 2.83 32.80
N ASN A 193 -13.90 2.08 32.41
CA ASN A 193 -14.40 0.90 33.11
C ASN A 193 -13.84 -0.42 32.54
N HIS A 194 -12.80 -0.37 31.70
CA HIS A 194 -12.17 -1.57 31.16
C HIS A 194 -11.42 -2.36 32.25
N PHE A 195 -11.30 -3.67 32.04
CA PHE A 195 -10.47 -4.56 32.85
C PHE A 195 -9.00 -4.09 32.88
N ILE A 196 -8.38 -4.00 34.06
CA ILE A 196 -7.01 -3.49 34.16
C ILE A 196 -6.04 -4.58 33.69
N THR A 197 -5.49 -4.39 32.48
CA THR A 197 -4.57 -5.34 31.86
C THR A 197 -3.52 -4.65 30.98
N THR A 198 -2.32 -5.25 30.96
CA THR A 198 -1.23 -4.92 30.04
C THR A 198 -1.22 -5.77 28.79
N GLU A 199 -2.09 -6.78 28.71
CA GLU A 199 -2.23 -7.62 27.51
C GLU A 199 -2.71 -6.79 26.31
N GLN A 200 -2.32 -7.26 25.12
CA GLN A 200 -2.82 -6.69 23.88
C GLN A 200 -4.31 -7.02 23.69
N CYS A 201 -5.00 -6.22 22.88
CA CYS A 201 -6.45 -6.31 22.80
C CYS A 201 -6.88 -7.60 22.10
N ASP A 202 -6.11 -8.07 21.12
CA ASP A 202 -6.30 -9.31 20.37
C ASP A 202 -6.12 -10.58 21.22
N THR A 203 -5.58 -10.47 22.43
CA THR A 203 -5.62 -11.56 23.42
C THR A 203 -7.05 -11.89 23.88
N CYS A 204 -7.95 -10.90 23.86
CA CYS A 204 -9.31 -11.01 24.41
C CYS A 204 -10.40 -10.66 23.39
N HIS A 205 -10.14 -9.73 22.49
CA HIS A 205 -11.09 -9.19 21.53
C HIS A 205 -10.76 -9.66 20.12
N ASN A 206 -11.78 -9.85 19.28
CA ASN A 206 -11.58 -10.07 17.85
C ASN A 206 -12.18 -8.93 17.03
N ASN A 207 -11.64 -8.69 15.83
CA ASN A 207 -12.06 -7.57 14.97
C ASN A 207 -13.50 -7.72 14.43
N ASN A 208 -14.03 -8.94 14.36
CA ASN A 208 -15.34 -9.23 13.78
C ASN A 208 -16.49 -9.16 14.79
N ASN A 209 -16.17 -9.19 16.08
CA ASN A 209 -17.11 -9.26 17.19
C ASN A 209 -16.44 -8.71 18.46
N TRP A 210 -16.06 -7.44 18.40
CA TRP A 210 -15.27 -6.76 19.42
C TRP A 210 -15.92 -6.77 20.81
N SER A 211 -17.26 -6.75 20.87
CA SER A 211 -18.00 -6.77 22.14
C SER A 211 -17.90 -8.11 22.88
N ASN A 212 -17.61 -9.20 22.17
CA ASN A 212 -17.46 -10.51 22.79
C ASN A 212 -16.00 -10.74 23.13
N ILE A 213 -15.77 -11.20 24.37
CA ILE A 213 -14.45 -11.58 24.85
C ILE A 213 -14.26 -13.07 24.60
N ASP A 214 -13.18 -13.43 23.92
CA ASP A 214 -12.71 -14.80 23.71
C ASP A 214 -11.31 -14.92 24.32
N PHE A 215 -11.21 -15.54 25.49
CA PHE A 215 -9.96 -15.66 26.23
C PHE A 215 -9.90 -17.00 26.98
N ILE A 216 -8.77 -17.70 26.85
CA ILE A 216 -8.51 -18.97 27.52
C ILE A 216 -7.16 -18.87 28.23
N HIS A 217 -7.13 -19.23 29.52
CA HIS A 217 -5.88 -19.34 30.27
C HIS A 217 -5.08 -20.55 29.77
N SER A 218 -3.98 -20.32 29.04
CA SER A 218 -3.16 -21.38 28.43
C SER A 218 -1.93 -21.79 29.25
N SER A 219 -1.86 -21.40 30.54
CA SER A 219 -0.69 -21.66 31.39
C SER A 219 -0.84 -22.90 32.26
N ALA A 220 0.28 -23.57 32.56
CA ALA A 220 0.32 -24.73 33.47
C ALA A 220 -0.09 -24.43 34.93
N ILE A 221 -0.24 -23.15 35.29
CA ILE A 221 -0.64 -22.68 36.63
C ILE A 221 -2.16 -22.79 36.83
N TYR A 222 -2.92 -22.80 35.74
CA TYR A 222 -4.37 -22.99 35.76
C TYR A 222 -4.69 -24.31 35.09
N PRO A 223 -4.76 -25.41 35.86
CA PRO A 223 -4.96 -26.73 35.31
C PRO A 223 -6.38 -26.91 34.78
N GLY A 224 -6.51 -26.86 33.44
CA GLY A 224 -7.66 -27.42 32.71
C GLY A 224 -8.86 -26.50 32.51
N ASP A 225 -9.78 -26.98 31.66
CA ASP A 225 -11.06 -26.35 31.37
C ASP A 225 -12.02 -26.53 32.55
N HIS A 226 -12.62 -25.43 33.03
CA HIS A 226 -13.77 -25.49 33.93
C HIS A 226 -14.99 -25.95 33.11
N ARG A 227 -15.85 -26.83 33.65
CA ARG A 227 -17.03 -27.33 32.90
C ARG A 227 -18.08 -26.26 32.61
N SER A 228 -18.16 -25.22 33.44
CA SER A 228 -19.00 -24.05 33.22
C SER A 228 -18.17 -22.89 32.68
N ASN A 229 -18.80 -22.05 31.86
CA ASN A 229 -18.20 -20.78 31.47
C ASN A 229 -18.10 -19.89 32.70
N VAL A 230 -16.91 -19.83 33.31
CA VAL A 230 -16.63 -18.97 34.46
C VAL A 230 -16.50 -17.53 33.97
N SER A 231 -17.14 -16.60 34.67
CA SER A 231 -16.95 -15.18 34.41
C SER A 231 -15.56 -14.77 34.88
N CYS A 232 -14.95 -13.80 34.20
CA CYS A 232 -13.69 -13.21 34.65
C CYS A 232 -13.77 -12.75 36.11
N ASN A 233 -14.93 -12.22 36.52
CA ASN A 233 -15.15 -11.67 37.87
C ASN A 233 -15.20 -12.74 38.97
N ASP A 234 -15.41 -14.01 38.63
CA ASP A 234 -15.42 -15.12 39.60
C ASP A 234 -14.01 -15.31 40.20
N CYS A 235 -12.98 -15.01 39.40
CA CYS A 235 -11.58 -15.06 39.82
C CYS A 235 -11.02 -13.64 40.06
N HIS A 236 -11.25 -12.71 39.14
CA HIS A 236 -10.66 -11.36 39.14
C HIS A 236 -11.51 -10.34 39.91
N THR A 237 -11.69 -10.55 41.22
CA THR A 237 -12.57 -9.72 42.07
C THR A 237 -12.12 -8.27 42.23
N ASN A 238 -10.86 -7.94 41.92
CA ASN A 238 -10.27 -6.60 42.06
C ASN A 238 -10.11 -5.85 40.73
N ASN A 239 -10.84 -6.26 39.67
CA ASN A 239 -10.77 -5.67 38.32
C ASN A 239 -9.34 -5.56 37.75
N ASN A 240 -8.51 -6.59 37.96
CA ASN A 240 -7.11 -6.60 37.56
C ASN A 240 -6.71 -7.97 37.01
N GLN A 241 -5.87 -7.99 35.97
CA GLN A 241 -5.26 -9.19 35.40
C GLN A 241 -4.51 -10.04 36.43
N VAL A 242 -4.00 -9.43 37.50
CA VAL A 242 -3.32 -10.17 38.57
C VAL A 242 -4.35 -10.83 39.48
N LEU A 243 -4.37 -12.16 39.46
CA LEU A 243 -5.22 -12.94 40.36
C LEU A 243 -4.70 -12.90 41.81
N SER A 244 -5.61 -12.59 42.74
CA SER A 244 -5.38 -12.78 44.17
C SER A 244 -6.01 -14.10 44.59
N TRP A 245 -5.20 -15.13 44.81
CA TRP A 245 -5.72 -16.39 45.31
C TRP A 245 -6.20 -16.22 46.77
N PRO A 246 -7.44 -16.62 47.08
CA PRO A 246 -7.96 -16.53 48.45
C PRO A 246 -7.07 -17.27 49.46
N ASN A 247 -6.55 -18.45 49.08
CA ASN A 247 -5.70 -19.29 49.93
C ASN A 247 -4.34 -19.50 49.28
N SER A 248 -3.48 -18.48 49.36
CA SER A 248 -2.18 -18.47 48.65
C SER A 248 -1.21 -19.59 49.00
N ALA A 249 -1.40 -20.25 50.15
CA ALA A 249 -0.58 -21.38 50.58
C ALA A 249 -0.79 -22.65 49.75
N TYR A 250 -1.93 -22.77 49.06
CA TYR A 250 -2.30 -23.95 48.27
C TYR A 250 -2.11 -23.75 46.76
N LYS A 251 -1.49 -22.65 46.33
CA LYS A 251 -1.17 -22.45 44.90
C LYS A 251 -0.21 -23.54 44.40
N PRO A 252 -0.35 -24.02 43.15
CA PRO A 252 -1.35 -23.67 42.13
C PRO A 252 -2.57 -24.62 42.11
N ASP A 253 -2.78 -25.38 43.18
CA ASP A 253 -3.78 -26.45 43.22
C ASP A 253 -5.20 -25.91 43.45
N CYS A 254 -6.23 -26.75 43.22
CA CYS A 254 -7.65 -26.40 43.34
C CYS A 254 -8.00 -25.74 44.68
N ALA A 255 -7.40 -26.22 45.78
CA ALA A 255 -7.58 -25.67 47.12
C ALA A 255 -7.12 -24.20 47.25
N GLY A 256 -6.30 -23.69 46.34
CA GLY A 256 -5.95 -22.27 46.33
C GLY A 256 -7.17 -21.36 46.22
N CYS A 257 -8.23 -21.83 45.56
CA CYS A 257 -9.53 -21.15 45.47
C CYS A 257 -10.60 -21.83 46.33
N HIS A 258 -10.66 -23.16 46.30
CA HIS A 258 -11.75 -23.95 46.87
C HIS A 258 -11.49 -24.49 48.29
N ALA A 259 -10.44 -24.06 49.00
CA ALA A 259 -10.16 -24.58 50.34
C ALA A 259 -11.29 -24.32 51.36
N ASN A 260 -12.12 -23.30 51.13
CA ASN A 260 -13.27 -23.01 51.99
C ASN A 260 -14.49 -23.88 51.66
N ASP A 261 -14.51 -24.53 50.49
CA ASP A 261 -15.55 -25.47 50.06
C ASP A 261 -15.23 -26.89 50.54
N TYR A 262 -14.09 -27.10 51.22
CA TYR A 262 -13.64 -28.40 51.67
C TYR A 262 -14.45 -28.93 52.86
N GLU A 263 -15.27 -29.95 52.60
CA GLU A 263 -16.04 -30.65 53.64
C GLU A 263 -15.22 -31.79 54.27
N SER A 264 -14.60 -31.53 55.43
CA SER A 264 -13.76 -32.51 56.13
C SER A 264 -14.52 -33.78 56.54
N ASP A 265 -15.83 -33.66 56.80
CA ASP A 265 -16.65 -34.76 57.32
C ASP A 265 -16.77 -35.92 56.33
N GLU A 266 -16.84 -35.60 55.04
CA GLU A 266 -16.86 -36.57 53.94
C GLU A 266 -15.51 -37.25 53.77
N HIS A 267 -14.40 -36.62 54.16
CA HIS A 267 -13.03 -37.06 53.87
C HIS A 267 -12.37 -37.86 55.02
N THR A 268 -12.91 -39.05 55.31
CA THR A 268 -12.35 -39.90 56.39
C THR A 268 -11.11 -40.66 55.94
N LYS A 269 -10.04 -40.61 56.76
CA LYS A 269 -8.76 -41.30 56.59
C LYS A 269 -8.67 -42.59 57.41
N ILE A 270 -9.19 -42.59 58.64
CA ILE A 270 -9.24 -43.76 59.54
C ILE A 270 -10.59 -43.75 60.23
N ASP A 271 -11.26 -44.91 60.34
CA ASP A 271 -12.62 -44.99 60.90
C ASP A 271 -12.63 -45.05 62.44
N SER A 272 -11.61 -45.63 63.08
CA SER A 272 -11.57 -45.79 64.55
C SER A 272 -10.13 -45.83 65.10
N PRO A 273 -9.68 -44.81 65.86
CA PRO A 273 -10.38 -43.54 66.12
C PRO A 273 -10.56 -42.76 64.80
N ARG A 274 -11.65 -41.99 64.69
CA ARG A 274 -11.96 -41.26 63.46
C ARG A 274 -10.90 -40.19 63.19
N VAL A 275 -10.16 -40.32 62.10
CA VAL A 275 -9.20 -39.34 61.60
C VAL A 275 -9.64 -38.94 60.19
N ARG A 276 -9.64 -37.64 59.90
CA ARG A 276 -10.00 -37.09 58.59
C ARG A 276 -8.76 -36.61 57.84
N TYR A 277 -8.85 -36.57 56.53
CA TYR A 277 -7.91 -35.81 55.73
C TYR A 277 -8.08 -34.32 56.00
N THR A 278 -7.02 -33.57 55.74
CA THR A 278 -7.06 -32.11 55.70
C THR A 278 -7.05 -31.63 54.26
N VAL A 279 -7.55 -30.42 54.03
CA VAL A 279 -7.44 -29.74 52.73
C VAL A 279 -6.00 -29.67 52.20
N SER A 280 -5.01 -29.55 53.10
CA SER A 280 -3.60 -29.53 52.73
C SER A 280 -3.11 -30.86 52.15
N GLU A 281 -3.73 -31.97 52.55
CA GLU A 281 -3.38 -33.32 52.07
C GLU A 281 -4.11 -33.67 50.77
N LEU A 282 -5.23 -32.99 50.47
CA LEU A 282 -6.09 -33.18 49.29
C LEU A 282 -6.22 -31.89 48.48
N ARG A 283 -5.13 -31.14 48.36
CA ARG A 283 -5.10 -29.79 47.77
C ARG A 283 -5.44 -29.73 46.28
N ASP A 284 -5.22 -30.83 45.57
CA ASP A 284 -5.56 -31.02 44.15
C ASP A 284 -7.02 -31.46 43.94
N CYS A 285 -7.77 -31.62 45.03
CA CYS A 285 -9.14 -32.10 45.04
C CYS A 285 -9.33 -33.38 44.21
N SER A 286 -8.33 -34.25 44.11
CA SER A 286 -8.43 -35.54 43.37
C SER A 286 -9.08 -36.67 44.19
N GLY A 287 -9.67 -36.30 45.34
CA GLY A 287 -10.38 -37.18 46.27
C GLY A 287 -9.49 -37.98 47.23
N ALA A 288 -10.01 -38.28 48.42
CA ALA A 288 -9.41 -39.25 49.33
C ALA A 288 -9.64 -40.69 48.82
N CYS A 289 -8.71 -41.22 48.03
CA CYS A 289 -8.86 -42.55 47.46
C CYS A 289 -8.92 -43.68 48.48
N HIS A 290 -8.38 -43.49 49.70
CA HIS A 290 -8.21 -44.58 50.67
C HIS A 290 -8.68 -44.21 52.08
N VAL A 291 -9.37 -45.16 52.72
CA VAL A 291 -9.57 -45.21 54.18
C VAL A 291 -8.67 -46.34 54.71
N TYR A 292 -7.96 -46.13 55.80
CA TYR A 292 -7.00 -47.06 56.39
C TYR A 292 -7.52 -47.69 57.69
N THR A 293 -6.99 -48.86 58.04
CA THR A 293 -7.37 -49.58 59.26
C THR A 293 -6.90 -48.88 60.53
N ASP A 294 -5.76 -48.19 60.46
CA ASP A 294 -5.10 -47.54 61.59
C ASP A 294 -4.13 -46.44 61.11
N SER A 295 -3.45 -45.80 62.07
CA SER A 295 -2.54 -44.67 61.83
C SER A 295 -1.23 -45.04 61.15
N SER A 296 -0.93 -46.33 60.89
CA SER A 296 0.25 -46.73 60.13
C SER A 296 0.12 -46.45 58.63
N LEU A 297 -1.11 -46.23 58.13
CA LEU A 297 -1.43 -46.01 56.72
C LEU A 297 -0.89 -47.11 55.78
N SER A 298 -0.65 -48.31 56.32
CA SER A 298 -0.06 -49.44 55.58
C SER A 298 -1.12 -50.35 54.96
N THR A 299 -2.30 -50.43 55.58
CA THR A 299 -3.38 -51.33 55.18
C THR A 299 -4.63 -50.52 54.84
N ILE A 300 -5.08 -50.64 53.59
CA ILE A 300 -6.29 -49.98 53.09
C ILE A 300 -7.52 -50.77 53.53
N LEU A 301 -8.41 -50.12 54.26
CA LEU A 301 -9.71 -50.64 54.67
C LEU A 301 -10.75 -50.49 53.54
N LYS A 302 -10.79 -49.32 52.89
CA LYS A 302 -11.74 -49.02 51.80
C LYS A 302 -11.08 -48.17 50.73
N ARG A 303 -11.33 -48.48 49.46
CA ARG A 303 -11.02 -47.59 48.33
C ARG A 303 -12.26 -46.81 47.93
N ARG A 304 -12.11 -45.52 47.67
CA ARG A 304 -13.14 -44.63 47.13
C ARG A 304 -12.68 -44.20 45.75
N ASN A 305 -13.59 -44.22 44.78
CA ASN A 305 -13.28 -43.87 43.40
C ASN A 305 -14.33 -42.85 42.95
N SER A 306 -13.91 -41.84 42.18
CA SER A 306 -14.77 -40.97 41.36
C SER A 306 -15.44 -39.74 41.98
N GLU A 307 -15.01 -39.24 43.13
CA GLU A 307 -15.54 -37.96 43.67
C GLU A 307 -14.57 -36.80 43.39
N HIS A 308 -15.11 -35.63 43.03
CA HIS A 308 -14.40 -34.41 42.62
C HIS A 308 -13.66 -34.49 41.27
N ARG A 309 -14.40 -34.63 40.17
CA ARG A 309 -13.81 -34.38 38.85
C ARG A 309 -13.79 -32.87 38.61
N THR A 310 -12.76 -32.38 37.94
CA THR A 310 -12.78 -31.00 37.36
C THR A 310 -13.96 -30.79 36.40
N THR A 311 -14.65 -31.87 36.02
CA THR A 311 -15.84 -31.92 35.20
C THR A 311 -17.15 -32.02 36.00
N ASP A 312 -17.20 -31.93 37.32
CA ASP A 312 -18.48 -31.95 38.05
C ASP A 312 -18.93 -30.52 38.39
N GLY A 313 -20.24 -30.28 38.33
CA GLY A 313 -20.83 -28.94 38.48
C GLY A 313 -20.88 -28.46 39.93
N ASP A 314 -20.77 -29.41 40.85
CA ASP A 314 -20.69 -29.22 42.29
C ASP A 314 -19.43 -29.95 42.78
N PHE A 315 -18.69 -29.37 43.73
CA PHE A 315 -17.55 -29.99 44.41
C PHE A 315 -18.02 -30.93 45.54
N ASP A 316 -19.17 -31.57 45.37
CA ASP A 316 -19.77 -32.52 46.32
C ASP A 316 -19.30 -33.97 46.08
#